data_AF-A0A958WMB3-F1
#
_entry.id   AF-A0A958WMB3-F1
#
_cell.length_a   1.000
_cell.length_b   1.000
_cell.length_c   1.000
_cell.angle_alpha   90.00
_cell.angle_beta   90.00
_cell.angle_gamma   90.00
#
_symmetry.space_group_name_H-M   'P 1'
#
loop_
_entity.id
_entity.type
_entity.pdbx_description
1 polymer ?
#
loop_
_entity_poly.entity_id
_entity_poly.type
_entity_poly.pdbx_seq_one_letter_code
_entity_poly.pdbx_strand_id
1 'polypeptide(L)'
;MKRSFVITALLMAGFFAGYAQKGEYVIDERSNFMDRVYFGGGLGFSANSYGTYVSLSPIVGYMFTNRFSAGVGATYQYFKRSNS
;
A
#
# COMPACT_ATOMS: atom_id res chain seq x y z
N MET A 1 9.52 29.82 0.40
CA MET A 1 8.38 29.64 -0.53
C MET A 1 8.20 28.20 -1.03
N LYS A 2 9.26 27.49 -1.47
CA LYS A 2 9.11 26.12 -2.01
C LYS A 2 8.80 25.04 -0.96
N ARG A 3 9.30 25.17 0.27
CA ARG A 3 9.12 24.17 1.35
C ARG A 3 7.74 24.22 2.01
N SER A 4 7.14 25.42 2.14
CA SER A 4 5.80 25.60 2.71
C SER A 4 4.71 25.02 1.82
N PHE A 5 4.87 25.12 0.50
CA PHE A 5 3.93 24.56 -0.49
C PHE A 5 3.87 23.02 -0.43
N VAL A 6 5.01 22.36 -0.24
CA VAL A 6 5.10 20.89 -0.12
C VAL A 6 4.37 20.39 1.13
N ILE A 7 4.50 21.11 2.24
CA ILE A 7 3.83 20.76 3.50
C ILE A 7 2.31 20.91 3.35
N THR A 8 1.85 22.01 2.74
CA THR A 8 0.41 22.22 2.49
C THR A 8 -0.16 21.17 1.53
N ALA A 9 0.57 20.77 0.49
CA ALA A 9 0.15 19.72 -0.43
C ALA A 9 0.07 18.33 0.24
N LEU A 10 1.02 18.00 1.12
CA LEU A 10 1.01 16.74 1.89
C LEU A 10 -0.16 16.70 2.90
N LEU A 11 -0.46 17.82 3.56
CA LEU A 11 -1.59 17.92 4.48
C LEU A 11 -2.94 17.81 3.74
N MET A 12 -3.05 18.36 2.54
CA MET A 12 -4.25 18.20 1.71
C MET A 12 -4.41 16.76 1.20
N ALA A 13 -3.33 16.07 0.85
CA ALA A 13 -3.38 14.66 0.43
C ALA A 13 -3.84 13.72 1.57
N GLY A 14 -3.49 14.03 2.82
CA GLY A 14 -3.97 13.29 4.01
C GLY A 14 -5.49 13.38 4.21
N PHE A 15 -6.12 14.51 3.87
CA PHE A 15 -7.57 14.70 3.98
C PHE A 15 -8.39 13.90 2.95
N PHE A 16 -7.83 13.64 1.76
CA PHE A 16 -8.49 12.79 0.74
C PHE A 16 -8.30 11.29 0.99
N ALA A 17 -7.19 10.88 1.61
CA ALA A 17 -6.93 9.47 1.93
C ALA A 17 -7.93 8.88 2.94
N GLY A 18 -8.55 9.71 3.79
CA GLY A 18 -9.57 9.27 4.76
C GLY A 18 -10.86 8.75 4.12
N TYR A 19 -11.23 9.21 2.92
CA TYR A 19 -12.45 8.78 2.22
C TYR A 19 -12.30 7.44 1.48
N ALA A 20 -11.08 6.90 1.36
CA ALA A 20 -10.79 5.68 0.62
C ALA A 20 -10.72 4.42 1.50
N GLN A 21 -10.95 4.54 2.81
CA GLN A 21 -11.01 3.39 3.71
C GLN A 21 -12.30 2.59 3.43
N LYS A 22 -12.20 1.59 2.55
CA LYS A 22 -13.26 0.62 2.27
C LYS A 22 -13.71 0.03 3.62
N GLY A 23 -15.00 0.14 3.93
CA GLY A 23 -15.57 -0.40 5.17
C GLY A 23 -15.23 -1.88 5.38
N GLU A 24 -15.23 -2.31 6.64
CA GLU A 24 -14.84 -3.67 7.02
C GLU A 24 -15.62 -4.71 6.21
N TYR A 25 -14.90 -5.49 5.39
CA TYR A 25 -15.50 -6.47 4.51
C TYR A 25 -15.87 -7.71 5.31
N VAL A 26 -17.16 -7.94 5.50
CA VAL A 26 -17.67 -9.12 6.22
C VAL A 26 -18.09 -10.18 5.19
N ILE A 27 -17.44 -11.32 5.29
CA ILE A 27 -17.74 -12.55 4.57
C ILE A 27 -18.99 -13.18 5.20
N ASP A 28 -20.05 -13.24 4.42
CA ASP A 28 -21.31 -13.91 4.74
C ASP A 28 -21.45 -15.21 3.93
N GLU A 29 -22.41 -16.09 4.24
CA GLU A 29 -22.66 -17.35 3.52
C GLU A 29 -22.95 -17.15 2.03
N ARG A 30 -23.38 -15.95 1.64
CA ARG A 30 -23.65 -15.57 0.24
C ARG A 30 -22.42 -15.05 -0.52
N SER A 31 -21.28 -14.88 0.14
CA SER A 31 -20.06 -14.38 -0.49
C SER A 31 -19.43 -15.45 -1.40
N ASN A 32 -19.18 -15.06 -2.65
CA ASN A 32 -18.60 -15.96 -3.65
C ASN A 32 -17.10 -16.20 -3.41
N PHE A 33 -16.49 -17.09 -4.19
CA PHE A 33 -15.05 -17.32 -4.11
C PHE A 33 -14.22 -16.04 -4.34
N MET A 34 -14.57 -15.25 -5.36
CA MET A 34 -13.84 -14.02 -5.71
C MET A 34 -14.01 -12.89 -4.69
N ASP A 35 -15.12 -12.90 -3.95
CA ASP A 35 -15.40 -11.97 -2.85
C ASP A 35 -14.41 -12.13 -1.68
N ARG A 36 -13.85 -13.33 -1.54
CA ARG A 36 -12.88 -13.68 -0.50
C ARG A 36 -11.43 -13.45 -0.94
N VAL A 37 -11.21 -13.23 -2.23
CA VAL A 37 -9.89 -12.90 -2.78
C VAL A 37 -9.66 -11.41 -2.67
N TYR A 38 -8.55 -11.00 -2.05
CA TYR A 38 -8.13 -9.61 -2.00
C TYR A 38 -6.79 -9.42 -2.66
N PHE A 39 -6.65 -8.28 -3.34
CA PHE A 39 -5.39 -7.79 -3.86
C PHE A 39 -4.99 -6.58 -3.04
N GLY A 40 -3.75 -6.55 -2.61
CA GLY A 40 -3.20 -5.46 -1.85
C GLY A 40 -1.72 -5.31 -2.11
N GLY A 41 -1.05 -4.65 -1.18
CA GLY A 41 0.39 -4.48 -1.21
C GLY A 41 0.81 -3.08 -0.86
N GLY A 42 2.09 -2.82 -1.04
CA GLY A 42 2.69 -1.52 -0.74
C GLY A 42 3.63 -1.06 -1.83
N LEU A 43 3.72 0.27 -1.96
CA LEU A 43 4.80 0.95 -2.65
C LEU A 43 5.66 1.64 -1.59
N GLY A 44 6.96 1.43 -1.65
CA GLY A 44 7.94 2.14 -0.84
C GLY A 44 8.76 3.06 -1.74
N PHE A 45 8.98 4.29 -1.29
CA PHE A 45 9.87 5.23 -1.95
C PHE A 45 10.65 6.00 -0.89
N SER A 46 11.97 6.05 -1.04
CA SER A 46 12.85 6.83 -0.17
C SER A 46 14.01 7.41 -0.98
N ALA A 47 14.30 8.69 -0.79
CA ALA A 47 15.44 9.35 -1.41
C ALA A 47 16.24 10.07 -0.31
N ASN A 48 17.54 9.76 -0.23
CA ASN A 48 18.47 10.38 0.70
C ASN A 48 19.79 10.74 0.00
N SER A 49 20.70 11.42 0.70
CA SER A 49 22.00 11.85 0.16
C SER A 49 22.89 10.70 -0.32
N TYR A 50 22.62 9.47 0.09
CA TYR A 50 23.41 8.27 -0.24
C TYR A 50 22.76 7.44 -1.37
N GLY A 51 21.51 7.73 -1.75
CA GLY A 51 20.83 7.00 -2.81
C GLY A 51 19.31 7.12 -2.83
N THR A 52 18.71 6.49 -3.83
CA THR A 52 17.27 6.35 -4.01
C THR A 52 16.89 4.89 -3.87
N TYR A 53 15.78 4.64 -3.18
CA TYR A 53 15.18 3.34 -2.96
C TYR A 53 13.73 3.36 -3.44
N VAL A 54 13.36 2.33 -4.18
CA VAL A 54 11.99 2.07 -4.61
C VAL A 54 11.66 0.62 -4.31
N SER A 55 10.50 0.36 -3.72
CA SER A 55 9.99 -0.99 -3.54
C SER A 55 8.55 -1.12 -3.96
N LEU A 56 8.24 -2.31 -4.49
CA LEU A 56 6.90 -2.71 -4.87
C LEU A 56 6.64 -4.09 -4.26
N SER A 57 5.59 -4.18 -3.46
CA SER A 57 5.25 -5.37 -2.69
C SER A 57 3.79 -5.77 -2.89
N PRO A 58 3.37 -6.24 -4.08
CA PRO A 58 2.02 -6.75 -4.28
C PRO A 58 1.76 -8.01 -3.45
N ILE A 59 0.53 -8.15 -2.99
CA ILE A 59 0.02 -9.36 -2.35
C ILE A 59 -1.33 -9.75 -2.95
N VAL A 60 -1.53 -11.04 -3.18
CA VAL A 60 -2.83 -11.65 -3.41
C VAL A 60 -3.13 -12.56 -2.23
N GLY A 61 -4.28 -12.41 -1.62
CA GLY A 61 -4.69 -13.23 -0.48
C GLY A 61 -6.13 -13.70 -0.58
N TYR A 62 -6.45 -14.67 0.26
CA TYR A 62 -7.75 -15.28 0.40
C TYR A 62 -8.16 -15.28 1.87
N MET A 63 -9.37 -14.81 2.14
CA MET A 63 -9.95 -14.83 3.48
C MET A 63 -10.75 -16.12 3.69
N PHE A 64 -10.27 -16.99 4.58
CA PHE A 64 -10.97 -18.22 4.95
C PHE A 64 -12.13 -17.91 5.91
N THR A 65 -11.91 -16.99 6.85
CA THR A 65 -12.93 -16.47 7.76
C THR A 65 -12.78 -14.96 7.91
N ASN A 66 -13.74 -14.29 8.54
CA ASN A 66 -13.66 -12.85 8.85
C ASN A 66 -12.44 -12.44 9.69
N ARG A 67 -11.74 -13.40 10.30
CA ARG A 67 -10.56 -13.16 11.16
C ARG A 67 -9.30 -13.88 10.71
N PHE A 68 -9.40 -14.77 9.73
CA PHE A 68 -8.28 -15.60 9.27
C PHE A 68 -8.16 -15.54 7.75
N SER A 69 -7.00 -15.09 7.28
CA SER A 69 -6.65 -15.00 5.88
C SER A 69 -5.22 -15.50 5.66
N ALA A 70 -4.94 -15.97 4.45
CA ALA A 70 -3.58 -16.23 4.00
C ALA A 70 -3.39 -15.68 2.60
N GLY A 71 -2.16 -15.36 2.24
CA GLY A 71 -1.85 -14.84 0.91
C GLY A 71 -0.41 -15.04 0.53
N VAL A 72 -0.13 -14.80 -0.74
CA VAL A 72 1.20 -14.87 -1.34
C VAL A 72 1.51 -13.51 -1.93
N GLY A 73 2.70 -13.00 -1.64
CA GLY A 73 3.17 -11.72 -2.16
C GLY A 73 4.55 -11.85 -2.75
N ALA A 74 4.88 -10.91 -3.64
CA ALA A 74 6.21 -10.74 -4.17
C ALA A 74 6.70 -9.35 -3.78
N THR A 75 7.99 -9.22 -3.44
CA THR A 75 8.60 -7.93 -3.16
C THR A 75 9.77 -7.70 -4.11
N TYR A 76 9.68 -6.64 -4.89
CA TYR A 76 10.76 -6.14 -5.71
C TYR A 76 11.33 -4.87 -5.10
N GLN A 77 12.65 -4.81 -4.95
CA GLN A 77 13.36 -3.69 -4.35
C GLN A 77 14.46 -3.22 -5.31
N TYR A 78 14.43 -1.93 -5.62
CA TYR A 78 15.43 -1.25 -6.42
C TYR A 78 16.17 -0.22 -5.56
N PHE A 79 17.49 -0.36 -5.47
CA PHE A 79 18.37 0.58 -4.79
C PHE A 79 19.38 1.17 -5.77
N LYS A 80 19.36 2.49 -5.92
CA LYS A 80 20.37 3.23 -6.65
C LYS A 80 21.23 4.01 -5.66
N ARG A 81 22.49 3.62 -5.51
CA ARG A 81 23.47 4.38 -4.71
C ARG A 81 23.98 5.57 -5.53
N SER A 82 23.93 6.76 -4.95
CA SER A 82 24.60 7.93 -5.51
C SER A 82 26.02 7.92 -4.95
N ASN A 83 26.94 7.26 -5.64
CA ASN A 83 28.35 7.31 -5.28
C ASN A 83 28.94 8.59 -5.87
N SER A 84 29.49 9.45 -5.01
CA SER A 84 30.30 10.61 -5.44
C SER A 84 31.75 10.21 -5.64
#